data_AF-A0A0X3NUE3-F1
#
_entry.id   AF-A0A0X3NUE3-F1
#
_cell.length_a   1.000
_cell.length_b   1.000
_cell.length_c   1.000
_cell.angle_alpha   90.00
_cell.angle_beta   90.00
_cell.angle_gamma   90.00
#
_symmetry.space_group_name_H-M   'P 1'
#
loop_
_entity.id
_entity.type
_entity.pdbx_description
1 polymer ?
#
loop_
_entity_poly.entity_id
_entity_poly.type
_entity_poly.pdbx_seq_one_letter_code
_entity_poly.pdbx_strand_id
1 'polypeptide(L)'
;MHIYPPTLEVQNDGRGEVFWAVVPPNTSIYDSKHLSGDDVERAFTFFLSNTQFLRGKEAAAKISKHQRLTSRQLNYFYVGYRQLADLELNIYTVENPPPRPYPFQDQINVTLELRSFLSSCAFLQSGSISWETYGCNVSRETTVSAVVCECNHFSTFGATLKPLFTVPQAHSTTRGLHAETSELLSVTGFIFFTFLCAYISYHVLLGINPNKKKTLGCRAPMEQEG
;
A
#
# COMPACT_ATOMS: atom_id res chain seq x y z
N MET A 1 -3.50 8.16 27.83
CA MET A 1 -3.12 6.74 27.70
C MET A 1 -2.41 6.55 26.37
N HIS A 2 -1.31 5.80 26.35
CA HIS A 2 -0.47 5.57 25.17
C HIS A 2 -0.74 4.18 24.58
N ILE A 3 -0.92 4.09 23.27
CA ILE A 3 -0.86 2.81 22.55
C ILE A 3 0.62 2.45 22.44
N TYR A 4 1.01 1.35 23.05
CA TYR A 4 2.37 0.85 22.97
C TYR A 4 2.50 -0.14 21.80
N PRO A 5 3.69 -0.22 21.17
CA PRO A 5 3.96 -1.27 20.21
C PRO A 5 3.83 -2.65 20.87
N PRO A 6 3.54 -3.70 20.07
CA PRO A 6 3.58 -5.07 20.56
C PRO A 6 4.99 -5.42 21.07
N THR A 7 5.08 -6.19 22.14
CA THR A 7 6.34 -6.75 22.65
C THR A 7 6.58 -8.13 22.03
N LEU A 8 7.86 -8.43 21.81
CA LEU A 8 8.33 -9.70 21.26
C LEU A 8 8.79 -10.67 22.37
N GLU A 9 8.74 -10.25 23.63
CA GLU A 9 9.21 -11.00 24.79
C GLU A 9 8.21 -12.09 25.25
N VAL A 10 6.97 -12.01 24.79
CA VAL A 10 5.91 -12.97 25.16
C VAL A 10 5.15 -13.43 23.93
N GLN A 11 4.54 -14.61 24.04
CA GLN A 11 3.79 -15.19 22.91
C GLN A 11 2.53 -14.40 22.57
N ASN A 12 1.87 -13.80 23.56
CA ASN A 12 0.76 -12.88 23.38
C ASN A 12 0.80 -11.84 24.50
N ASP A 13 0.94 -10.57 24.14
CA ASP A 13 1.02 -9.46 25.08
C ASP A 13 -0.33 -8.76 25.30
N GLY A 14 -1.39 -9.25 24.65
CA GLY A 14 -2.73 -8.67 24.70
C GLY A 14 -2.85 -7.31 24.03
N ARG A 15 -1.86 -6.87 23.24
CA ARG A 15 -1.85 -5.53 22.60
C ARG A 15 -2.48 -5.48 21.22
N GLY A 16 -2.99 -6.61 20.74
CA GLY A 16 -3.74 -6.70 19.48
C GLY A 16 -3.36 -7.91 18.65
N GLU A 17 -3.89 -7.96 17.44
CA GLU A 17 -3.50 -8.94 16.44
C GLU A 17 -2.10 -8.63 15.93
N VAL A 18 -1.28 -9.67 15.79
CA VAL A 18 0.05 -9.58 15.21
C VAL A 18 0.09 -10.42 13.94
N PHE A 19 0.42 -9.78 12.83
CA PHE A 19 0.67 -10.45 11.56
C PHE A 19 2.18 -10.52 11.32
N TRP A 20 2.63 -11.59 10.68
CA TRP A 20 4.05 -11.83 10.44
C TRP A 20 4.21 -12.61 9.13
N ALA A 21 5.41 -12.53 8.55
CA ALA A 21 5.86 -13.35 7.45
C ALA A 21 7.40 -13.36 7.41
N VAL A 22 7.97 -14.34 6.69
CA VAL A 22 9.37 -14.27 6.24
C VAL A 22 9.37 -13.63 4.86
N VAL A 23 10.20 -12.60 4.69
CA VAL A 23 10.32 -11.84 3.45
C VAL A 23 11.81 -11.73 3.10
N PRO A 24 12.28 -12.33 2.00
CA PRO A 24 11.55 -13.24 1.11
C PRO A 24 11.27 -14.59 1.78
N PRO A 25 10.25 -15.36 1.34
CA PRO A 25 9.86 -16.61 2.00
C PRO A 25 10.93 -17.71 1.93
N ASN A 26 11.86 -17.62 0.98
CA ASN A 26 12.96 -18.57 0.84
C ASN A 26 14.18 -17.87 0.21
N THR A 27 15.38 -18.30 0.60
CA THR A 27 16.67 -17.77 0.11
C THR A 27 16.96 -18.11 -1.35
N SER A 28 16.35 -19.15 -1.92
CA SER A 28 16.46 -19.51 -3.34
C SER A 28 16.05 -18.38 -4.30
N ILE A 29 15.29 -17.39 -3.82
CA ILE A 29 14.96 -16.19 -4.60
C ILE A 29 16.23 -15.46 -5.08
N TYR A 30 17.31 -15.49 -4.29
CA TYR A 30 18.56 -14.82 -4.62
C TYR A 30 19.36 -15.56 -5.71
N ASP A 31 19.15 -16.87 -5.87
CA ASP A 31 19.86 -17.70 -6.86
C ASP A 31 19.15 -17.73 -8.22
N SER A 32 17.90 -17.27 -8.26
CA SER A 32 17.03 -17.38 -9.43
C SER A 32 17.34 -16.33 -10.50
N LYS A 33 18.19 -16.69 -11.46
CA LYS A 33 18.58 -15.83 -12.61
C LYS A 33 17.45 -15.50 -13.59
N HIS A 34 16.24 -16.04 -13.38
CA HIS A 34 15.14 -16.00 -14.36
C HIS A 34 13.86 -15.35 -13.84
N LEU A 35 13.83 -14.82 -12.61
CA LEU A 35 12.64 -14.12 -12.14
C LEU A 35 12.46 -12.78 -12.86
N SER A 36 11.21 -12.51 -13.24
CA SER A 36 10.84 -11.18 -13.72
C SER A 36 10.92 -10.16 -12.58
N GLY A 37 11.02 -8.86 -12.92
CA GLY A 37 11.07 -7.80 -11.91
C GLY A 37 9.86 -7.83 -10.96
N ASP A 38 8.69 -8.15 -11.49
CA ASP A 38 7.45 -8.25 -10.71
C ASP A 38 7.44 -9.45 -9.76
N ASP A 39 8.00 -10.60 -10.20
CA ASP A 39 8.09 -11.79 -9.33
C ASP A 39 9.05 -11.59 -8.17
N VAL A 40 10.17 -10.89 -8.42
CA VAL A 40 11.07 -10.44 -7.37
C VAL A 40 10.32 -9.52 -6.42
N GLU A 41 9.65 -8.48 -6.93
CA GLU A 41 8.93 -7.54 -6.08
C GLU A 41 7.87 -8.22 -5.19
N ARG A 42 7.11 -9.16 -5.74
CA ARG A 42 6.13 -9.96 -4.99
C ARG A 42 6.78 -10.78 -3.88
N ALA A 43 7.93 -11.40 -4.13
CA ALA A 43 8.66 -12.16 -3.12
C ALA A 43 9.13 -11.29 -1.95
N PHE A 44 9.41 -10.00 -2.22
CA PHE A 44 9.78 -8.99 -1.22
C PHE A 44 8.58 -8.22 -0.63
N THR A 45 7.35 -8.61 -0.97
CA THR A 45 6.13 -7.93 -0.51
C THR A 45 5.40 -8.73 0.57
N PHE A 46 5.20 -8.11 1.73
CA PHE A 46 4.30 -8.65 2.75
C PHE A 46 2.85 -8.24 2.47
N PHE A 47 2.06 -9.17 1.92
CA PHE A 47 0.66 -8.91 1.59
C PHE A 47 -0.28 -9.22 2.77
N LEU A 48 -1.02 -8.19 3.21
CA LEU A 48 -2.10 -8.33 4.20
C LEU A 48 -3.45 -8.29 3.49
N SER A 49 -4.20 -9.39 3.56
CA SER A 49 -5.55 -9.45 2.97
C SER A 49 -6.53 -8.51 3.69
N ASN A 50 -7.62 -8.13 3.01
CA ASN A 50 -8.69 -7.33 3.60
C ASN A 50 -9.29 -8.02 4.85
N THR A 51 -9.47 -9.34 4.82
CA THR A 51 -9.96 -10.11 5.98
C THR A 51 -9.01 -10.03 7.18
N GLN A 52 -7.70 -10.15 6.97
CA GLN A 52 -6.72 -9.98 8.04
C GLN A 52 -6.72 -8.55 8.57
N PHE A 53 -6.75 -7.56 7.68
CA PHE A 53 -6.78 -6.16 8.05
C PHE A 53 -8.01 -5.79 8.88
N LEU A 54 -9.21 -6.23 8.46
CA LEU A 54 -10.46 -6.01 9.20
C LEU A 54 -10.43 -6.67 10.58
N ARG A 55 -9.93 -7.91 10.67
CA ARG A 55 -9.75 -8.59 11.96
C ARG A 55 -8.85 -7.80 12.90
N GLY A 56 -7.71 -7.30 12.39
CA GLY A 56 -6.80 -6.44 13.16
C GLY A 56 -7.47 -5.15 13.63
N LYS A 57 -8.25 -4.50 12.76
CA LYS A 57 -9.03 -3.30 13.12
C LYS A 57 -10.07 -3.57 14.21
N GLU A 58 -10.78 -4.68 14.12
CA GLU A 58 -11.76 -5.08 15.14
C GLU A 58 -11.11 -5.37 16.48
N ALA A 59 -9.98 -6.09 16.49
CA ALA A 59 -9.22 -6.35 17.72
C ALA A 59 -8.71 -5.05 18.36
N ALA A 60 -8.14 -4.15 17.54
CA ALA A 60 -7.69 -2.84 18.00
C ALA A 60 -8.84 -2.02 18.59
N ALA A 61 -10.01 -1.99 17.92
CA ALA A 61 -11.19 -1.26 18.40
C ALA A 61 -11.72 -1.79 19.74
N LYS A 62 -11.65 -3.12 19.97
CA LYS A 62 -12.02 -3.74 21.25
C LYS A 62 -11.06 -3.31 22.38
N ILE A 63 -9.75 -3.30 22.12
CA ILE A 63 -8.73 -2.95 23.11
C ILE A 63 -8.77 -1.44 23.43
N SER A 64 -9.02 -0.61 22.43
CA SER A 64 -9.14 0.84 22.60
C SER A 64 -10.52 1.30 23.07
N LYS A 65 -11.43 0.38 23.43
CA LYS A 65 -12.79 0.73 23.84
C LYS A 65 -12.74 1.66 25.05
N HIS A 66 -13.51 2.75 25.00
CA HIS A 66 -13.55 3.81 26.02
C HIS A 66 -12.25 4.62 26.18
N GLN A 67 -11.26 4.45 25.30
CA GLN A 67 -10.07 5.28 25.28
C GLN A 67 -10.24 6.46 24.32
N ARG A 68 -9.81 7.65 24.75
CA ARG A 68 -9.68 8.80 23.85
C ARG A 68 -8.31 8.74 23.18
N LEU A 69 -8.31 8.40 21.90
CA LEU A 69 -7.10 8.38 21.07
C LEU A 69 -6.93 9.73 20.36
N THR A 70 -5.68 10.16 20.23
CA THR A 70 -5.33 11.32 19.41
C THR A 70 -5.36 10.93 17.93
N SER A 71 -5.58 11.91 17.03
CA SER A 71 -5.44 11.68 15.58
C SER A 71 -4.06 11.13 15.22
N ARG A 72 -3.03 11.52 15.98
CA ARG A 72 -1.70 10.94 15.88
C ARG A 72 -1.78 9.43 16.08
N GLN A 73 -2.23 8.96 17.24
CA GLN A 73 -2.33 7.53 17.59
C GLN A 73 -3.19 6.70 16.64
N LEU A 74 -4.26 7.28 16.08
CA LEU A 74 -5.13 6.60 15.10
C LEU A 74 -4.44 6.33 13.75
N ASN A 75 -3.37 7.06 13.44
CA ASN A 75 -2.66 6.99 12.17
C ASN A 75 -1.28 6.33 12.28
N TYR A 76 -0.97 5.61 13.38
CA TYR A 76 0.26 4.81 13.48
C TYR A 76 0.02 3.35 13.15
N PHE A 77 0.96 2.78 12.39
CA PHE A 77 1.13 1.35 12.23
C PHE A 77 2.52 0.97 12.73
N TYR A 78 2.60 -0.06 13.58
CA TYR A 78 3.88 -0.53 14.11
C TYR A 78 4.40 -1.67 13.24
N VAL A 79 5.61 -1.51 12.72
CA VAL A 79 6.31 -2.54 11.94
C VAL A 79 7.56 -2.94 12.69
N GLY A 80 7.71 -4.23 12.97
CA GLY A 80 8.95 -4.81 13.46
C GLY A 80 9.60 -5.63 12.36
N TYR A 81 10.92 -5.55 12.23
CA TYR A 81 11.71 -6.42 11.36
C TYR A 81 12.86 -7.02 12.16
N ARG A 82 13.28 -8.22 11.77
CA ARG A 82 14.49 -8.86 12.29
C ARG A 82 15.21 -9.54 11.14
N GLN A 83 16.53 -9.66 11.29
CA GLN A 83 17.32 -10.55 10.46
C GLN A 83 17.26 -11.96 11.06
N LEU A 84 17.08 -12.96 10.20
CA LEU A 84 17.16 -14.37 10.61
C LEU A 84 18.63 -14.77 10.80
N ALA A 85 18.93 -15.58 11.81
CA ALA A 85 20.23 -16.23 11.92
C ALA A 85 20.38 -17.33 10.85
N ASP A 86 21.61 -17.74 10.54
CA ASP A 86 21.89 -18.75 9.51
C ASP A 86 21.16 -20.07 9.77
N LEU A 87 21.04 -20.45 11.05
CA LEU A 87 20.34 -21.65 11.50
C LEU A 87 18.82 -21.56 11.35
N GLU A 88 18.27 -20.39 11.06
CA GLU A 88 16.82 -20.15 10.94
C GLU A 88 16.35 -20.05 9.48
N LEU A 89 17.28 -19.98 8.53
CA LEU A 89 16.98 -19.78 7.12
C LEU A 89 16.09 -20.90 6.59
N ASN A 90 15.00 -20.52 5.91
CA ASN A 90 14.03 -21.42 5.29
C ASN A 90 13.24 -22.34 6.25
N ILE A 91 13.28 -22.12 7.57
CA ILE A 91 12.57 -22.97 8.56
C ILE A 91 11.15 -22.45 8.87
N TYR A 92 10.96 -21.14 8.84
CA TYR A 92 9.69 -20.53 9.19
C TYR A 92 8.79 -20.34 7.96
N THR A 93 7.50 -20.67 8.14
CA THR A 93 6.43 -20.47 7.16
C THR A 93 5.24 -19.86 7.87
N VAL A 94 4.24 -19.33 7.16
CA VAL A 94 3.04 -18.72 7.78
C VAL A 94 2.38 -19.64 8.84
N GLU A 95 2.43 -20.95 8.63
CA GLU A 95 1.90 -22.00 9.51
C GLU A 95 2.87 -22.37 10.65
N ASN A 96 4.16 -22.09 10.50
CA ASN A 96 5.22 -22.33 11.47
C ASN A 96 5.97 -21.02 11.83
N PRO A 97 5.36 -20.14 12.66
CA PRO A 97 5.98 -18.90 13.10
C PRO A 97 7.23 -19.10 13.95
N PRO A 98 8.17 -18.13 13.92
CA PRO A 98 9.22 -18.08 14.92
C PRO A 98 8.61 -17.99 16.32
N PRO A 99 9.13 -18.78 17.29
CA PRO A 99 8.62 -18.74 18.65
C PRO A 99 8.94 -17.38 19.29
N ARG A 100 8.09 -16.94 20.22
CA ARG A 100 8.34 -15.74 21.04
C ARG A 100 8.47 -16.14 22.51
N PRO A 101 9.51 -15.71 23.24
CA PRO A 101 10.60 -14.84 22.77
C PRO A 101 11.47 -15.46 21.68
N TYR A 102 12.01 -14.61 20.79
CA TYR A 102 12.85 -15.10 19.70
C TYR A 102 14.15 -15.72 20.25
N PRO A 103 14.55 -16.90 19.75
CA PRO A 103 15.73 -17.60 20.24
C PRO A 103 17.03 -16.89 19.83
N PHE A 104 17.00 -16.13 18.74
CA PHE A 104 18.13 -15.35 18.23
C PHE A 104 17.79 -13.87 18.23
N GLN A 105 18.72 -13.05 18.74
CA GLN A 105 18.58 -11.60 18.89
C GLN A 105 19.80 -10.85 18.34
N ASP A 106 20.40 -11.42 17.30
CA ASP A 106 21.58 -10.84 16.65
C ASP A 106 21.30 -9.45 16.09
N GLN A 107 22.37 -8.67 15.90
CA GLN A 107 22.26 -7.36 15.30
C GLN A 107 21.82 -7.46 13.83
N ILE A 108 20.99 -6.50 13.42
CA ILE A 108 20.55 -6.39 12.04
C ILE A 108 21.66 -5.73 11.24
N ASN A 109 22.25 -6.49 10.32
CA ASN A 109 23.37 -6.06 9.49
C ASN A 109 22.93 -5.68 8.07
N VAL A 110 21.63 -5.66 7.80
CA VAL A 110 21.06 -5.30 6.51
C VAL A 110 20.38 -3.93 6.56
N THR A 111 20.49 -3.18 5.48
CA THR A 111 19.68 -1.97 5.28
C THR A 111 18.37 -2.35 4.61
N LEU A 112 17.25 -1.84 5.14
CA LEU A 112 15.93 -2.16 4.62
C LEU A 112 15.20 -0.86 4.27
N GLU A 113 14.62 -0.81 3.08
CA GLU A 113 13.69 0.24 2.66
C GLU A 113 12.28 -0.33 2.71
N LEU A 114 11.42 0.26 3.53
CA LEU A 114 10.04 -0.19 3.68
C LEU A 114 9.11 0.76 2.92
N ARG A 115 8.34 0.21 1.99
CA ARG A 115 7.26 0.91 1.31
C ARG A 115 5.94 0.26 1.67
N SER A 116 4.90 1.06 1.80
CA SER A 116 3.55 0.56 2.08
C SER A 116 2.52 1.28 1.23
N PHE A 117 1.52 0.52 0.80
CA PHE A 117 0.42 1.01 0.00
C PHE A 117 -0.85 0.25 0.35
N LEU A 118 -1.99 0.90 0.15
CA LEU A 118 -3.30 0.27 0.17
C LEU A 118 -3.78 0.13 -1.26
N SER A 119 -4.36 -1.02 -1.55
CA SER A 119 -4.98 -1.31 -2.84
C SER A 119 -6.43 -1.71 -2.64
N SER A 120 -7.28 -1.35 -3.59
CA SER A 120 -8.69 -1.77 -3.59
C SER A 120 -9.17 -2.05 -5.00
N CYS A 121 -10.06 -3.03 -5.13
CA CYS A 121 -10.77 -3.35 -6.37
C CYS A 121 -12.26 -3.05 -6.18
N ALA A 122 -12.88 -2.48 -7.19
CA ALA A 122 -14.29 -2.16 -7.21
C ALA A 122 -14.89 -2.37 -8.60
N PHE A 123 -16.20 -2.50 -8.66
CA PHE A 123 -16.96 -2.54 -9.90
C PHE A 123 -18.13 -1.57 -9.82
N LEU A 124 -18.63 -1.13 -10.97
CA LEU A 124 -19.79 -0.25 -11.09
C LEU A 124 -20.92 -1.03 -11.72
N GLN A 125 -22.01 -1.28 -11.00
CA GLN A 125 -23.18 -1.95 -11.56
C GLN A 125 -23.87 -1.09 -12.63
N SER A 126 -24.44 -1.73 -13.66
CA SER A 126 -25.16 -1.01 -14.71
C SER A 126 -26.29 -0.14 -14.14
N GLY A 127 -26.32 1.14 -14.52
CA GLY A 127 -27.29 2.12 -14.02
C GLY A 127 -27.01 2.67 -12.62
N SER A 128 -25.96 2.18 -11.94
CA SER A 128 -25.50 2.73 -10.67
C SER A 128 -24.56 3.92 -10.88
N ILE A 129 -24.51 4.81 -9.89
CA ILE A 129 -23.54 5.89 -9.78
C ILE A 129 -22.47 5.63 -8.70
N SER A 130 -22.60 4.52 -7.96
CA SER A 130 -21.72 4.18 -6.84
C SER A 130 -20.91 2.91 -7.13
N TRP A 131 -19.62 2.98 -6.81
CA TRP A 131 -18.71 1.85 -6.87
C TRP A 131 -18.95 0.88 -5.70
N GLU A 132 -18.94 -0.42 -6.00
CA GLU A 132 -19.13 -1.50 -5.04
C GLU A 132 -17.90 -2.42 -5.05
N THR A 133 -17.60 -3.05 -3.91
CA THR A 133 -16.39 -3.87 -3.74
C THR A 133 -16.66 -5.34 -3.50
N TYR A 134 -17.92 -5.75 -3.32
CA TYR A 134 -18.23 -7.17 -3.14
C TYR A 134 -17.91 -7.96 -4.40
N GLY A 135 -17.58 -9.24 -4.23
CA GLY A 135 -17.21 -10.10 -5.35
C GLY A 135 -15.89 -9.74 -6.05
N CYS A 136 -15.19 -8.69 -5.59
CA CYS A 136 -13.87 -8.27 -6.06
C CYS A 136 -12.83 -8.37 -4.94
N ASN A 137 -11.74 -9.08 -5.22
CA ASN A 137 -10.58 -9.17 -4.33
C ASN A 137 -9.33 -8.60 -5.00
N VAL A 138 -8.44 -8.04 -4.17
CA VAL A 138 -7.08 -7.71 -4.60
C VAL A 138 -6.27 -8.99 -4.56
N SER A 139 -5.66 -9.35 -5.68
CA SER A 139 -4.79 -10.52 -5.78
C SER A 139 -3.43 -10.25 -5.15
N ARG A 140 -2.78 -11.33 -4.68
CA ARG A 140 -1.40 -11.31 -4.16
C ARG A 140 -0.36 -10.96 -5.23
N GLU A 141 -0.75 -10.98 -6.49
CA GLU A 141 0.09 -10.55 -7.62
C GLU A 141 0.26 -9.03 -7.72
N THR A 142 -0.49 -8.27 -6.93
CA THR A 142 -0.41 -6.80 -6.84
C THR A 142 0.97 -6.36 -6.36
N THR A 143 1.52 -5.35 -7.04
CA THR A 143 2.80 -4.70 -6.78
C THR A 143 2.61 -3.23 -6.42
N VAL A 144 3.70 -2.51 -6.14
CA VAL A 144 3.70 -1.04 -5.98
C VAL A 144 3.38 -0.30 -7.27
N SER A 145 3.43 -0.97 -8.43
CA SER A 145 3.22 -0.39 -9.75
C SER A 145 1.89 -0.82 -10.40
N ALA A 146 1.34 -1.97 -10.01
CA ALA A 146 0.15 -2.55 -10.63
C ALA A 146 -0.77 -3.23 -9.60
N VAL A 147 -2.08 -2.94 -9.67
CA VAL A 147 -3.12 -3.62 -8.89
C VAL A 147 -3.78 -4.70 -9.74
N VAL A 148 -3.78 -5.94 -9.24
CA VAL A 148 -4.43 -7.07 -9.88
C VAL A 148 -5.74 -7.37 -9.16
N CYS A 149 -6.85 -7.33 -9.89
CA CYS A 149 -8.20 -7.51 -9.36
C CYS A 149 -8.81 -8.83 -9.84
N GLU A 150 -9.31 -9.62 -8.89
CA GLU A 150 -10.06 -10.85 -9.12
C GLU A 150 -11.53 -10.60 -8.79
N CYS A 151 -12.35 -10.37 -9.83
CA CYS A 151 -13.77 -10.07 -9.69
C CYS A 151 -14.64 -11.15 -10.33
N ASN A 152 -15.78 -11.47 -9.70
CA ASN A 152 -16.74 -12.47 -10.22
C ASN A 152 -17.97 -11.83 -10.91
N HIS A 153 -17.86 -10.58 -11.34
CA HIS A 153 -18.91 -9.83 -12.02
C HIS A 153 -18.59 -9.64 -13.51
N PHE A 154 -19.59 -9.29 -14.31
CA PHE A 154 -19.40 -8.72 -15.64
C PHE A 154 -19.88 -7.27 -15.60
N SER A 155 -18.95 -6.33 -15.45
CA SER A 155 -19.27 -4.91 -15.29
C SER A 155 -18.09 -4.02 -15.68
N THR A 156 -18.22 -2.71 -15.43
CA THR A 156 -17.07 -1.80 -15.44
C THR A 156 -16.28 -1.97 -14.14
N PHE A 157 -14.95 -2.07 -14.23
CA PHE A 157 -14.05 -2.24 -13.09
C PHE A 157 -13.18 -1.02 -12.84
N GLY A 158 -12.78 -0.86 -11.58
CA GLY A 158 -11.86 0.18 -11.14
C GLY A 158 -10.95 -0.35 -10.05
N ALA A 159 -9.71 0.12 -10.05
CA ALA A 159 -8.73 -0.19 -9.02
C ALA A 159 -8.16 1.09 -8.45
N THR A 160 -7.81 1.09 -7.16
CA THR A 160 -7.06 2.18 -6.54
C THR A 160 -5.79 1.64 -5.91
N LEU A 161 -4.73 2.43 -6.01
CA LEU A 161 -3.46 2.22 -5.32
C LEU A 161 -3.13 3.52 -4.60
N LYS A 162 -3.05 3.46 -3.27
CA LYS A 162 -2.79 4.61 -2.42
C LYS A 162 -1.50 4.36 -1.62
N PRO A 163 -0.39 5.06 -1.91
CA PRO A 163 0.79 4.99 -1.06
C PRO A 163 0.44 5.49 0.34
N LEU A 164 0.90 4.78 1.36
CA LEU A 164 0.70 5.15 2.76
C LEU A 164 1.94 5.90 3.29
N PHE A 165 3.09 5.25 3.19
CA PHE A 165 4.37 5.82 3.59
C PHE A 165 5.52 5.07 2.92
N THR A 166 6.63 5.79 2.77
CA THR A 166 7.95 5.22 2.48
C THR A 166 8.82 5.53 3.67
N VAL A 167 9.41 4.52 4.30
CA VAL A 167 10.45 4.71 5.31
C VAL A 167 11.78 4.65 4.57
N PRO A 168 12.47 5.80 4.35
CA PRO A 168 13.79 5.78 3.76
C PRO A 168 14.76 5.04 4.69
N GLN A 169 15.56 4.16 4.10
CA GLN A 169 16.64 3.35 4.70
C GLN A 169 16.68 3.33 6.24
N ALA A 170 16.13 2.29 6.85
CA ALA A 170 16.31 2.07 8.28
C ALA A 170 17.70 1.48 8.52
N HIS A 171 18.63 2.30 9.04
CA HIS A 171 19.89 1.84 9.62
C HIS A 171 19.64 1.58 11.10
N SER A 172 19.66 0.32 11.54
CA SER A 172 19.42 -0.02 12.95
C SER A 172 20.65 0.30 13.79
N THR A 173 20.73 1.52 14.31
CA THR A 173 21.41 1.75 15.59
C THR A 173 20.29 1.94 16.61
N THR A 174 20.18 1.02 17.56
CA THR A 174 19.16 0.96 18.60
C THR A 174 18.77 2.35 19.15
N ARG A 175 17.58 2.83 18.75
CA ARG A 175 16.64 3.70 19.49
C ARG A 175 15.41 3.90 18.62
N GLY A 176 14.23 3.71 19.20
CA GLY A 176 12.95 3.63 18.51
C GLY A 176 12.80 4.60 17.34
N LEU A 177 12.67 4.06 16.13
CA LEU A 177 12.29 4.87 14.98
C LEU A 177 10.80 5.22 15.09
N HIS A 178 10.56 6.41 15.62
CA HIS A 178 9.41 7.21 15.21
C HIS A 178 9.58 7.53 13.72
N ALA A 179 8.84 6.81 12.86
CA ALA A 179 8.68 7.24 11.48
C ALA A 179 7.76 8.48 11.48
N GLU A 180 8.38 9.65 11.42
CA GLU A 180 7.75 10.91 11.06
C GLU A 180 8.01 11.12 9.56
N THR A 181 7.00 10.81 8.75
CA THR A 181 6.95 11.25 7.34
C THR A 181 5.62 11.95 7.13
N SER A 182 5.52 13.18 7.62
CA SER A 182 4.55 14.14 7.11
C SER A 182 5.13 14.72 5.82
N GLU A 183 4.96 14.03 4.70
CA GLU A 183 4.98 14.72 3.42
C GLU A 183 3.69 15.53 3.33
N LEU A 184 3.74 16.75 3.88
CA LEU A 184 2.91 17.82 3.37
C LEU A 184 3.30 17.99 1.91
N LEU A 185 2.62 17.27 1.01
CA LEU A 185 2.39 17.76 -0.35
C LEU A 185 1.77 19.14 -0.16
N SER A 186 2.66 20.13 -0.24
CA SER A 186 2.45 21.50 0.14
C SER A 186 1.14 21.97 -0.47
N VAL A 187 0.19 22.37 0.37
CA VAL A 187 -1.07 23.02 -0.04
C VAL A 187 -0.75 24.22 -0.96
N THR A 188 0.42 24.84 -0.77
CA THR A 188 1.01 25.86 -1.64
C THR A 188 1.26 25.37 -3.07
N GLY A 189 1.69 24.13 -3.29
CA GLY A 189 1.88 23.54 -4.63
C GLY A 189 0.56 23.35 -5.39
N PHE A 190 -0.50 22.83 -4.73
CA PHE A 190 -1.82 22.69 -5.35
C PHE A 190 -2.43 24.04 -5.72
N ILE A 191 -2.30 25.05 -4.84
CA ILE A 191 -2.75 26.41 -5.12
C ILE A 191 -1.98 27.02 -6.31
N PHE A 192 -0.67 26.78 -6.41
CA PHE A 192 0.12 27.28 -7.53
C PHE A 192 -0.32 26.67 -8.87
N PHE A 193 -0.58 25.36 -8.93
CA PHE A 193 -1.06 24.69 -10.14
C PHE A 193 -2.46 25.14 -10.56
N THR A 194 -3.38 25.38 -9.62
CA THR A 194 -4.72 25.89 -9.97
C THR A 194 -4.65 27.30 -10.55
N PHE A 195 -3.83 28.20 -9.97
CA PHE A 195 -3.63 29.54 -10.52
C PHE A 195 -2.91 29.52 -11.88
N LEU A 196 -1.93 28.64 -12.08
CA LEU A 196 -1.25 28.47 -13.36
C LEU A 196 -2.24 27.97 -14.44
N CYS A 197 -3.06 26.98 -14.13
CA CYS A 197 -4.10 26.48 -15.06
C CYS A 197 -5.14 27.56 -15.39
N ALA A 198 -5.58 28.36 -14.40
CA ALA A 198 -6.50 29.46 -14.62
C ALA A 198 -5.89 30.57 -15.48
N TYR A 199 -4.62 30.91 -15.25
CA TYR A 199 -3.86 31.89 -16.02
C TYR A 199 -3.68 31.45 -17.49
N ILE A 200 -3.25 30.20 -17.70
CA ILE A 200 -3.12 29.64 -19.05
C ILE A 200 -4.48 29.62 -19.75
N SER A 201 -5.54 29.17 -19.06
CA SER A 201 -6.90 29.15 -19.62
C SER A 201 -7.40 30.54 -20.01
N TYR A 202 -7.14 31.55 -19.17
CA TYR A 202 -7.48 32.96 -19.46
C TYR A 202 -6.73 33.49 -20.69
N HIS A 203 -5.42 33.21 -20.80
CA HIS A 203 -4.64 33.64 -21.96
C HIS A 203 -5.00 32.89 -23.25
N VAL A 204 -5.39 31.63 -23.15
CA VAL A 204 -5.95 30.88 -24.29
C VAL A 204 -7.28 31.50 -24.71
N LEU A 205 -8.17 31.82 -23.77
CA LEU A 205 -9.45 32.47 -24.06
C LEU A 205 -9.29 33.86 -24.68
N LEU A 206 -8.30 34.66 -24.23
CA LEU A 206 -7.98 35.94 -24.85
C LEU A 206 -7.31 35.81 -26.22
N GLY A 207 -6.55 34.73 -26.44
CA GLY A 207 -5.93 34.42 -27.74
C GLY A 207 -6.92 33.90 -28.79
N ILE A 208 -8.08 33.41 -28.35
CA ILE A 208 -9.19 33.03 -29.23
C ILE A 208 -9.92 34.32 -29.65
N ASN A 209 -9.45 34.93 -30.73
CA ASN A 209 -10.16 36.00 -31.40
C ASN A 209 -11.54 35.47 -31.88
N PRO A 210 -12.67 36.00 -31.36
CA PRO A 210 -14.01 35.48 -31.66
C PRO A 210 -14.44 35.65 -33.12
N ASN A 211 -13.64 36.34 -33.95
CA ASN A 211 -13.93 36.56 -35.37
C ASN A 211 -13.31 35.54 -36.35
N LYS A 212 -12.57 34.53 -35.89
CA LYS A 212 -12.18 33.41 -36.77
C LYS A 212 -13.08 32.20 -36.55
N LYS A 213 -14.19 32.13 -37.30
CA LYS A 213 -14.91 30.88 -37.53
C LYS A 213 -13.96 29.88 -38.19
N LYS A 214 -13.33 29.02 -37.38
CA LYS A 214 -12.80 27.74 -37.86
C LYS A 214 -13.85 26.68 -37.56
N THR A 215 -14.58 26.30 -38.60
CA THR A 215 -15.45 25.12 -38.61
C THR A 215 -14.57 23.89 -38.41
N LEU A 216 -14.56 23.30 -37.21
CA LEU A 216 -14.10 21.93 -37.03
C LEU A 216 -15.23 21.01 -37.50
N GLY A 217 -15.12 20.53 -38.74
CA GLY A 217 -15.92 19.41 -39.22
C GLY A 217 -15.30 18.10 -38.70
N CYS A 218 -16.03 17.37 -37.87
CA CYS A 218 -15.73 15.97 -37.59
C CYS A 218 -16.01 15.17 -38.87
N ARG A 219 -14.96 14.66 -39.52
CA ARG A 219 -15.10 13.67 -40.58
C ARG A 219 -15.12 12.30 -39.93
N ALA A 220 -16.25 11.60 -39.99
CA ALA A 220 -16.32 10.18 -39.64
C ALA A 220 -15.48 9.36 -40.64
N PRO A 221 -14.79 8.29 -40.21
CA PRO A 221 -14.13 7.37 -41.13
C PRO A 221 -15.19 6.62 -41.93
N MET A 222 -15.03 6.58 -43.26
CA MET A 222 -15.87 5.78 -44.13
C MET A 222 -15.55 4.30 -43.96
N GLU A 223 -16.59 3.49 -43.81
CA GLU A 223 -16.62 2.07 -44.13
C GLU A 223 -15.99 1.82 -45.51
N GLN A 224 -15.03 0.91 -45.56
CA GLN A 224 -14.70 0.16 -46.77
C GLN A 224 -15.31 -1.24 -46.59
N GLU A 225 -16.48 -1.45 -47.19
CA GLU A 225 -16.85 -2.76 -47.72
C GLU A 225 -17.21 -2.55 -49.21
N GLY A 226 -16.82 -3.53 -50.03
CA GLY A 226 -16.83 -3.46 -51.50
C GLY A 226 -18.20 -3.48 -52.14
#